data_AF-A0A0A8Y5V9-F1
#
_entry.id   AF-A0A0A8Y5V9-F1
#
_cell.length_a   1.000
_cell.length_b   1.000
_cell.length_c   1.000
_cell.angle_alpha   90.00
_cell.angle_beta   90.00
_cell.angle_gamma   90.00
#
_symmetry.space_group_name_H-M   'P 1'
#
loop_
_entity.id
_entity.type
_entity.pdbx_description
1 polymer ?
#
loop_
_entity_poly.entity_id
_entity_poly.type
_entity_poly.pdbx_seq_one_letter_code
_entity_poly.pdbx_strand_id
1 'polypeptide(L)'
;MDPSDPLNGVDKEKTDIIMYCTGGIRCDVYSTILRKKGFRNLYTLEGGVSNYLKAEGSAGWVGNLFVFDGRLSLPPVTFRPRSSEEAVVEGSSSSSRWVGRCYACGAEVVELRHRNCANIDCNLLYLCCGWCAEELGGCCCSECKTAPRLRPLLPGHQRYMKWHVYRDGLLEAATQEDEDDGDSD
;
A
#
# COMPACT_ATOMS: atom_id res chain seq x y z
N MET A 1 4.84 -25.85 -18.09
CA MET A 1 3.94 -25.02 -17.27
C MET A 1 4.49 -25.02 -15.85
N ASP A 2 4.46 -23.88 -15.18
CA ASP A 2 4.89 -23.77 -13.79
C ASP A 2 3.91 -24.55 -12.89
N PRO A 3 4.36 -25.59 -12.17
CA PRO A 3 3.49 -26.38 -11.30
C PRO A 3 2.94 -25.57 -10.10
N SER A 4 3.49 -24.38 -9.83
CA SER A 4 2.97 -23.46 -8.82
C SER A 4 1.88 -22.51 -9.34
N ASP A 5 1.56 -22.52 -10.64
CA ASP A 5 0.48 -21.70 -11.20
C ASP A 5 -0.87 -22.18 -10.65
N PRO A 6 -1.58 -21.38 -9.82
CA PRO A 6 -2.85 -21.79 -9.22
C PRO A 6 -3.97 -21.98 -10.25
N LEU A 7 -3.78 -21.52 -11.49
CA LEU A 7 -4.73 -21.69 -12.59
C LEU A 7 -4.49 -22.97 -13.40
N ASN A 8 -3.50 -23.78 -13.04
CA ASN A 8 -3.22 -25.03 -13.73
C ASN A 8 -4.31 -26.08 -13.47
N GLY A 9 -4.77 -26.76 -14.53
CA GLY A 9 -5.83 -27.78 -14.44
C GLY A 9 -7.25 -27.23 -14.22
N VAL A 10 -7.43 -25.91 -14.15
CA VAL A 10 -8.74 -25.26 -13.98
C VAL A 10 -9.55 -25.29 -15.28
N ASP A 11 -10.85 -25.52 -15.18
CA ASP A 11 -11.78 -25.45 -16.33
C ASP A 11 -11.95 -23.99 -16.77
N LYS A 12 -11.29 -23.65 -17.88
CA LYS A 12 -11.20 -22.29 -18.43
C LYS A 12 -12.53 -21.73 -18.95
N GLU A 13 -13.48 -22.60 -19.25
CA GLU A 13 -14.79 -22.25 -19.82
C GLU A 13 -15.81 -21.94 -18.73
N LYS A 14 -15.67 -22.58 -17.56
CA LYS A 14 -16.62 -22.45 -16.45
C LYS A 14 -16.12 -21.57 -15.31
N THR A 15 -14.82 -21.32 -15.24
CA THR A 15 -14.24 -20.59 -14.13
C THR A 15 -14.40 -19.09 -14.33
N ASP A 16 -15.17 -18.47 -13.43
CA ASP A 16 -15.28 -17.02 -13.31
C ASP A 16 -14.04 -16.44 -12.62
N ILE A 17 -13.36 -15.50 -13.29
CA ILE A 17 -12.21 -14.80 -12.75
C ILE A 17 -12.56 -13.32 -12.62
N ILE A 18 -12.64 -12.84 -11.37
CA ILE A 18 -12.72 -11.41 -11.08
C ILE A 18 -11.32 -10.86 -10.80
N MET A 19 -11.00 -9.74 -11.42
CA MET A 19 -9.74 -9.03 -11.26
C MET A 19 -9.99 -7.61 -10.79
N TYR A 20 -9.15 -7.14 -9.87
CA TYR A 20 -9.10 -5.75 -9.47
C TYR A 20 -7.65 -5.32 -9.24
N CYS A 21 -7.41 -4.04 -9.40
CA CYS A 21 -6.18 -3.37 -8.99
C CYS A 21 -6.53 -1.92 -8.58
N THR A 22 -5.56 -1.13 -8.14
CA THR A 22 -5.79 0.24 -7.63
C THR A 22 -6.64 1.09 -8.59
N GLY A 23 -6.30 1.11 -9.89
CA GLY A 23 -6.95 1.97 -10.90
C GLY A 23 -7.38 1.26 -12.18
N GLY A 24 -7.52 -0.06 -12.18
CA GLY A 24 -8.02 -0.84 -13.33
C GLY A 24 -6.97 -1.24 -14.38
N ILE A 25 -5.98 -0.39 -14.69
CA ILE A 25 -5.07 -0.59 -15.84
C ILE A 25 -4.34 -1.95 -15.89
N ARG A 26 -3.93 -2.50 -14.74
CA ARG A 26 -3.30 -3.84 -14.71
C ARG A 26 -4.30 -4.92 -15.11
N CYS A 27 -5.55 -4.80 -14.69
CA CYS A 27 -6.60 -5.75 -15.02
C CYS A 27 -6.86 -5.81 -16.53
N ASP A 28 -6.74 -4.68 -17.25
CA ASP A 28 -6.88 -4.66 -18.71
C ASP A 28 -5.78 -5.49 -19.40
N VAL A 29 -4.53 -5.34 -18.93
CA VAL A 29 -3.39 -6.10 -19.41
C VAL A 29 -3.54 -7.60 -19.08
N TYR A 30 -3.82 -7.93 -17.82
CA TYR A 30 -3.94 -9.31 -17.36
C TYR A 30 -5.16 -10.02 -17.97
N SER A 31 -6.27 -9.33 -18.18
CA SER A 31 -7.45 -9.90 -18.86
C SER A 31 -7.09 -10.35 -20.28
N THR A 32 -6.29 -9.56 -21.01
CA THR A 32 -5.81 -9.93 -22.34
C THR A 32 -4.94 -11.19 -22.31
N ILE A 33 -4.07 -11.32 -21.30
CA ILE A 33 -3.22 -12.51 -21.10
C ILE A 33 -4.09 -13.75 -20.80
N LEU A 34 -5.08 -13.63 -19.91
CA LEU A 34 -5.96 -14.74 -19.54
C LEU A 34 -6.86 -15.17 -20.70
N ARG A 35 -7.36 -14.22 -21.52
CA ARG A 35 -8.09 -14.54 -22.76
C ARG A 35 -7.21 -15.38 -23.70
N LYS A 36 -5.95 -14.98 -23.91
CA LYS A 36 -4.99 -15.76 -24.72
C LYS A 36 -4.71 -17.15 -24.15
N LYS A 37 -4.78 -17.32 -22.82
CA LYS A 37 -4.67 -18.62 -22.15
C LYS A 37 -5.96 -19.47 -22.28
N GLY A 38 -7.06 -18.91 -22.78
CA GLY A 38 -8.32 -19.60 -23.05
C GLY A 38 -9.42 -19.37 -22.01
N PHE A 39 -9.22 -18.51 -21.01
CA PHE A 39 -10.27 -18.17 -20.05
C PHE A 39 -11.32 -17.27 -20.70
N ARG A 40 -12.60 -17.61 -20.51
CA ARG A 40 -13.72 -16.86 -21.12
C ARG A 40 -14.40 -15.89 -20.16
N ASN A 41 -14.61 -16.32 -18.92
CA ASN A 41 -15.38 -15.56 -17.95
C ASN A 41 -14.45 -14.67 -17.14
N LEU A 42 -14.12 -13.51 -17.69
CA LEU A 42 -13.22 -12.53 -17.07
C LEU A 42 -13.98 -11.26 -16.75
N TYR A 43 -13.95 -10.88 -15.47
CA TYR A 43 -14.61 -9.69 -14.95
C TYR A 43 -13.56 -8.77 -14.35
N THR A 44 -13.70 -7.47 -14.57
CA THR A 44 -12.78 -6.45 -14.06
C THR A 44 -13.58 -5.38 -13.33
N LEU A 45 -13.07 -4.96 -12.18
CA LEU A 45 -13.62 -3.81 -11.48
C LEU A 45 -13.33 -2.53 -12.28
N GLU A 46 -14.37 -1.91 -12.83
CA GLU A 46 -14.25 -0.70 -13.64
C GLU A 46 -13.64 0.46 -12.83
N GLY A 47 -12.56 1.06 -13.35
CA GLY A 47 -11.79 2.08 -12.63
C GLY A 47 -11.02 1.55 -11.40
N GLY A 48 -11.04 0.24 -11.15
CA GLY A 48 -10.37 -0.39 -10.02
C GLY A 48 -10.94 -0.04 -8.66
N VAL A 49 -10.16 -0.34 -7.61
CA VAL A 49 -10.59 -0.15 -6.22
C VAL A 49 -10.81 1.32 -5.89
N SER A 50 -10.05 2.24 -6.50
CA SER A 50 -10.25 3.68 -6.29
C SER A 50 -11.66 4.14 -6.70
N ASN A 51 -12.16 3.67 -7.84
CA ASN A 51 -13.52 3.96 -8.29
C ASN A 51 -14.58 3.26 -7.42
N TYR A 52 -14.32 2.02 -7.01
CA TYR A 52 -15.19 1.31 -6.06
C TYR A 52 -15.36 2.05 -4.74
N LEU A 53 -14.27 2.50 -4.11
CA LEU A 53 -14.33 3.26 -2.86
C LEU A 53 -15.05 4.60 -3.02
N LYS A 54 -14.97 5.20 -4.21
CA LYS A 54 -15.70 6.43 -4.55
C LYS A 54 -17.21 6.19 -4.70
N ALA A 55 -17.61 5.09 -5.34
CA ALA A 55 -19.01 4.80 -5.66
C ALA A 55 -19.75 4.10 -4.50
N GLU A 56 -19.15 3.07 -3.90
CA GLU A 56 -19.76 2.17 -2.91
C GLU A 56 -19.30 2.47 -1.47
N GLY A 57 -18.27 3.31 -1.31
CA GLY A 57 -17.64 3.55 -0.02
C GLY A 57 -16.80 2.36 0.47
N SER A 58 -16.76 2.16 1.79
CA SER A 58 -15.93 1.12 2.43
C SER A 58 -16.64 -0.21 2.64
N ALA A 59 -17.86 -0.39 2.13
CA ALA A 59 -18.59 -1.65 2.24
C ALA A 59 -17.74 -2.79 1.69
N GLY A 60 -17.65 -3.93 2.39
CA GLY A 60 -16.85 -5.08 1.93
C GLY A 60 -15.32 -4.88 1.86
N TRP A 61 -14.80 -3.66 2.06
CA TRP A 61 -13.37 -3.36 2.02
C TRP A 61 -12.75 -3.36 3.42
N VAL A 62 -11.55 -3.92 3.53
CA VAL A 62 -10.78 -3.99 4.78
C VAL A 62 -9.41 -3.35 4.57
N GLY A 63 -9.02 -2.47 5.48
CA GLY A 63 -7.74 -1.75 5.43
C GLY A 63 -7.76 -0.54 4.51
N ASN A 64 -6.58 -0.14 4.04
CA ASN A 64 -6.40 1.04 3.17
C ASN A 64 -5.96 0.61 1.76
N LEU A 65 -6.23 1.48 0.79
CA LEU A 65 -5.84 1.24 -0.60
C LEU A 65 -4.41 1.70 -0.84
N PHE A 66 -3.53 0.77 -1.22
CA PHE A 66 -2.16 1.10 -1.59
C PHE A 66 -2.08 1.93 -2.88
N VAL A 67 -1.31 3.03 -2.83
CA VAL A 67 -1.05 3.96 -3.93
C VAL A 67 0.46 4.17 -4.13
N PHE A 68 0.87 4.33 -5.39
CA PHE A 68 2.27 4.31 -5.82
C PHE A 68 2.91 5.69 -5.88
N ASP A 69 2.63 6.53 -4.88
CA ASP A 69 3.18 7.88 -4.72
C ASP A 69 3.57 8.09 -3.25
N GLY A 70 3.74 9.34 -2.79
CA GLY A 70 4.08 9.76 -1.41
C GLY A 70 3.06 9.45 -0.32
N ARG A 71 1.84 8.99 -0.66
CA ARG A 71 0.75 8.71 0.29
C ARG A 71 0.67 7.26 0.80
N LEU A 72 1.17 6.29 0.03
CA LEU A 72 1.43 4.85 0.32
C LEU A 72 0.13 4.10 0.39
N SER A 73 -0.74 4.53 1.29
CA SER A 73 -1.99 3.86 1.54
C SER A 73 -3.02 4.86 2.03
N LEU A 74 -4.11 4.97 1.30
CA LEU A 74 -5.18 5.92 1.60
C LEU A 74 -6.36 5.20 2.24
N PRO A 75 -6.92 5.72 3.35
CA PRO A 75 -8.11 5.15 3.94
C PRO A 75 -9.31 5.31 3.00
N PRO A 76 -10.31 4.42 3.08
CA PRO A 76 -11.51 4.50 2.23
C PRO A 76 -12.20 5.86 2.21
N VAL A 77 -12.19 6.57 3.35
CA VAL A 77 -12.79 7.91 3.49
C VAL A 77 -12.20 8.94 2.52
N THR A 78 -10.94 8.79 2.10
CA THR A 78 -10.26 9.71 1.17
C THR A 78 -10.90 9.74 -0.22
N PHE A 79 -11.64 8.70 -0.62
CA PHE A 79 -12.17 8.57 -1.97
C PHE A 79 -13.60 9.11 -2.14
N ARG A 80 -14.27 9.54 -1.05
CA ARG A 80 -15.63 10.10 -1.14
C ARG A 80 -15.60 11.57 -1.60
N PRO A 81 -16.49 11.97 -2.53
CA PRO A 81 -16.62 13.38 -2.91
C PRO A 81 -17.19 14.22 -1.76
N ARG A 82 -16.69 15.45 -1.59
CA ARG A 82 -17.01 16.42 -0.51
C ARG A 82 -18.46 16.95 -0.51
N SER A 83 -19.38 16.43 -1.33
CA SER A 83 -20.70 17.02 -1.57
C SER A 83 -21.87 16.31 -0.86
N SER A 84 -21.61 15.48 0.14
CA SER A 84 -22.66 14.99 1.05
C SER A 84 -22.34 15.47 2.45
N GLU A 85 -23.13 16.43 2.92
CA GLU A 85 -23.11 17.03 4.24
C GLU A 85 -22.96 15.97 5.36
N GLU A 86 -22.13 16.32 6.34
CA GLU A 86 -22.14 15.81 7.71
C GLU A 86 -22.32 14.28 7.88
N ALA A 87 -21.22 13.55 7.66
CA ALA A 87 -20.95 12.38 8.47
C ALA A 87 -19.68 12.66 9.29
N VAL A 88 -19.81 13.49 10.31
CA VAL A 88 -19.01 13.31 11.53
C VAL A 88 -19.34 11.91 12.00
N VAL A 89 -18.48 10.94 11.70
CA VAL A 89 -18.48 9.69 12.43
C VAL A 89 -17.49 9.86 13.57
N GLU A 90 -17.89 10.66 14.55
CA GLU A 90 -17.51 10.39 15.93
C GLU A 90 -17.92 8.94 16.21
N GLY A 91 -16.93 8.08 16.44
CA GLY A 91 -17.17 6.75 16.97
C GLY A 91 -17.47 5.64 15.95
N SER A 92 -16.78 5.56 14.80
CA SER A 92 -16.66 4.24 14.15
C SER A 92 -15.74 3.41 15.04
N SER A 93 -16.37 2.67 15.96
CA SER A 93 -15.77 1.65 16.79
C SER A 93 -14.55 1.05 16.11
N SER A 94 -13.41 1.29 16.74
CA SER A 94 -12.12 0.66 16.54
C SER A 94 -12.25 -0.86 16.67
N SER A 95 -12.97 -1.49 15.74
CA SER A 95 -12.71 -2.88 15.43
C SER A 95 -11.39 -2.85 14.70
N SER A 96 -10.32 -3.18 15.44
CA SER A 96 -8.97 -3.37 14.96
C SER A 96 -9.01 -4.13 13.63
N ARG A 97 -9.01 -3.38 12.52
CA ARG A 97 -9.07 -3.95 11.19
C ARG A 97 -7.65 -4.34 10.86
N TRP A 98 -7.33 -5.59 11.19
CA TRP A 98 -6.11 -6.26 10.77
C TRP A 98 -5.70 -5.80 9.37
N VAL A 99 -4.49 -5.25 9.26
CA VAL A 99 -3.92 -4.75 8.00
C VAL A 99 -3.08 -5.84 7.34
N GLY A 100 -2.39 -6.63 8.17
CA GLY A 100 -1.44 -7.62 7.72
C GLY A 100 -0.61 -8.18 8.87
N ARG A 101 0.46 -8.88 8.51
CA ARG A 101 1.46 -9.39 9.46
C ARG A 101 2.74 -8.59 9.34
N CYS A 102 3.38 -8.33 10.48
CA CYS A 102 4.70 -7.76 10.55
C CYS A 102 5.68 -8.69 9.82
N TYR A 103 6.44 -8.14 8.88
CA TYR A 103 7.45 -8.88 8.13
C TYR A 103 8.53 -9.50 9.02
N ALA A 104 8.91 -8.80 10.10
CA ALA A 104 10.01 -9.22 10.97
C ALA A 104 9.60 -10.29 12.00
N CYS A 105 8.46 -10.10 12.69
CA CYS A 105 8.05 -10.99 13.79
C CYS A 105 6.77 -11.79 13.52
N GLY A 106 6.07 -11.54 12.42
CA GLY A 106 4.81 -12.20 12.09
C GLY A 106 3.59 -11.75 12.89
N ALA A 107 3.77 -10.88 13.89
CA ALA A 107 2.66 -10.35 14.71
C ALA A 107 1.65 -9.57 13.85
N GLU A 108 0.40 -9.54 14.28
CA GLU A 108 -0.65 -8.78 13.61
C GLU A 108 -0.38 -7.28 13.70
N VAL A 109 -0.59 -6.61 12.57
CA VAL A 109 -0.42 -5.17 12.44
C VAL A 109 -1.80 -4.55 12.28
N VAL A 110 -2.16 -3.70 13.24
CA VAL A 110 -3.47 -3.04 13.32
C VAL A 110 -3.50 -1.64 12.70
N GLU A 111 -2.33 -1.09 12.37
CA GLU A 111 -2.15 0.22 11.74
C GLU A 111 -1.20 0.12 10.56
N LEU A 112 -1.33 0.98 9.56
CA LEU A 112 -0.59 0.86 8.30
C LEU A 112 0.86 1.30 8.41
N ARG A 113 1.70 0.39 8.85
CA ARG A 113 3.12 0.67 9.04
C ARG A 113 3.96 0.14 7.88
N HIS A 114 3.54 0.47 6.67
CA HIS A 114 4.39 0.27 5.50
C HIS A 114 5.56 1.24 5.56
N ARG A 115 6.78 0.74 5.39
CA ARG A 115 7.99 1.55 5.39
C ARG A 115 9.04 0.92 4.50
N ASN A 116 9.88 1.74 3.91
CA ASN A 116 11.07 1.25 3.25
C ASN A 116 12.14 0.93 4.29
N CYS A 117 13.00 -0.05 4.02
CA CYS A 117 14.15 -0.35 4.85
C CYS A 117 15.08 0.87 4.94
N ALA A 118 15.54 1.22 6.15
CA ALA A 118 16.45 2.33 6.40
C ALA A 118 17.75 2.22 5.59
N ASN A 119 18.27 1.00 5.41
CA ASN A 119 19.33 0.72 4.44
C ASN A 119 18.85 1.05 3.02
N ILE A 120 19.45 2.08 2.43
CA ILE A 120 19.06 2.56 1.11
C ILE A 120 19.39 1.59 -0.02
N ASP A 121 20.43 0.77 0.14
CA ASP A 121 20.82 -0.20 -0.87
C ASP A 121 19.84 -1.39 -0.89
N CYS A 122 19.17 -1.65 0.24
CA CYS A 122 18.07 -2.61 0.32
C CYS A 122 16.74 -1.98 -0.15
N ASN A 123 16.34 -0.86 0.47
CA ASN A 123 15.11 -0.11 0.20
C ASN A 123 13.80 -0.94 0.15
N LEU A 124 13.80 -2.17 0.67
CA LEU A 124 12.64 -3.06 0.67
C LEU A 124 11.45 -2.35 1.33
N LEU A 125 10.31 -2.30 0.64
CA LEU A 125 9.05 -1.85 1.21
C LEU A 125 8.40 -3.01 1.97
N TYR A 126 8.15 -2.84 3.26
CA TYR A 126 7.64 -3.90 4.13
C TYR A 126 6.67 -3.36 5.18
N LEU A 127 5.79 -4.23 5.68
CA LEU A 127 4.88 -3.93 6.79
C LEU A 127 5.56 -4.30 8.11
N CYS A 128 5.59 -3.39 9.08
CA CYS A 128 6.33 -3.59 10.33
C CYS A 128 5.57 -3.09 11.55
N CYS A 129 5.45 -3.86 12.62
CA CYS A 129 4.92 -3.33 13.89
C CYS A 129 5.85 -2.27 14.48
N GLY A 130 5.32 -1.41 15.37
CA GLY A 130 6.10 -0.34 16.01
C GLY A 130 7.34 -0.86 16.75
N TRP A 131 7.17 -1.94 17.52
CA TRP A 131 8.28 -2.55 18.25
C TRP A 131 9.43 -3.00 17.34
N CYS A 132 9.14 -3.75 16.26
CA CYS A 132 10.18 -4.16 15.31
C CYS A 132 10.80 -2.97 14.57
N ALA A 133 10.03 -1.91 14.31
CA ALA A 133 10.56 -0.72 13.65
C ALA A 133 11.60 -0.02 14.53
N GLU A 134 11.36 0.05 15.83
CA GLU A 134 12.32 0.58 16.81
C GLU A 134 13.52 -0.36 16.99
N GLU A 135 13.27 -1.63 17.27
CA GLU A 135 14.30 -2.65 17.50
C GLU A 135 15.26 -2.77 16.30
N LEU A 136 14.74 -2.68 15.08
CA LEU A 136 15.54 -2.76 13.85
C LEU A 136 16.01 -1.39 13.34
N GLY A 137 15.74 -0.29 14.04
CA GLY A 137 16.11 1.06 13.59
C GLY A 137 15.58 1.39 12.18
N GLY A 138 14.38 0.91 11.86
CA GLY A 138 13.75 1.07 10.54
C GLY A 138 14.30 0.16 9.44
N CYS A 139 15.17 -0.80 9.76
CA CYS A 139 15.63 -1.83 8.81
C CYS A 139 14.67 -3.02 8.74
N CYS A 140 14.69 -3.75 7.62
CA CYS A 140 13.89 -4.97 7.46
C CYS A 140 14.48 -6.19 8.18
N CYS A 141 15.76 -6.15 8.54
CA CYS A 141 16.48 -7.23 9.24
C CYS A 141 17.73 -6.68 9.95
N SER A 142 18.36 -7.53 10.77
CA SER A 142 19.55 -7.18 11.56
C SER A 142 20.78 -6.87 10.71
N GLU A 143 20.96 -7.56 9.59
CA GLU A 143 22.09 -7.35 8.67
C GLU A 143 22.04 -5.92 8.10
N CYS A 144 20.85 -5.47 7.72
CA CYS A 144 20.65 -4.12 7.19
C CYS A 144 21.02 -3.02 8.19
N LYS A 145 20.97 -3.27 9.52
CA LYS A 145 21.37 -2.29 10.54
C LYS A 145 22.85 -1.91 10.50
N THR A 146 23.66 -2.74 9.85
CA THR A 146 25.12 -2.55 9.75
C THR A 146 25.54 -1.93 8.42
N ALA A 147 24.58 -1.62 7.54
CA ALA A 147 24.87 -1.04 6.24
C ALA A 147 25.52 0.35 6.36
N PRO A 148 26.40 0.74 5.43
CA PRO A 148 27.09 2.03 5.47
C PRO A 148 26.15 3.22 5.21
N ARG A 149 25.03 3.00 4.52
CA ARG A 149 24.11 4.05 4.08
C ARG A 149 22.72 3.86 4.70
N LEU A 150 22.60 4.34 5.93
CA LEU A 150 21.36 4.26 6.72
C LEU A 150 20.64 5.61 6.74
N ARG A 151 19.32 5.54 6.63
CA ARG A 151 18.41 6.65 6.93
C ARG A 151 17.93 6.55 8.39
N PRO A 152 17.59 7.65 9.07
CA PRO A 152 17.18 7.63 10.47
C PRO A 152 15.82 6.95 10.65
N LEU A 153 15.55 6.36 11.82
CA LEU A 153 14.20 5.86 12.09
C LEU A 153 13.18 7.02 12.07
N LEU A 154 12.20 6.92 11.17
CA LEU A 154 11.12 7.92 11.09
C LEU A 154 9.94 7.57 12.00
N PRO A 155 9.36 8.57 12.69
CA PRO A 155 8.21 8.37 13.57
C PRO A 155 6.94 8.11 12.76
N GLY A 156 6.05 7.29 13.33
CA GLY A 156 4.73 7.01 12.76
C GLY A 156 4.77 6.51 11.31
N HIS A 157 4.04 7.24 10.45
CA HIS A 157 3.77 6.91 9.04
C HIS A 157 4.63 7.72 8.05
N GLN A 158 5.63 8.46 8.55
CA GLN A 158 6.50 9.29 7.72
C GLN A 158 7.35 8.45 6.75
N ARG A 159 7.83 9.12 5.71
CA ARG A 159 8.63 8.50 4.65
C ARG A 159 10.02 9.04 4.54
N TYR A 160 10.86 8.17 4.00
CA TYR A 160 12.15 8.60 3.54
C TYR A 160 12.04 9.52 2.33
N MET A 161 12.68 10.67 2.46
CA MET A 161 12.91 11.60 1.39
C MET A 161 13.97 11.05 0.42
N LYS A 162 14.28 11.82 -0.62
CA LYS A 162 15.38 11.50 -1.54
C LYS A 162 16.71 11.47 -0.75
N TRP A 163 17.62 10.59 -1.14
CA TRP A 163 18.90 10.38 -0.43
C TRP A 163 19.71 11.66 -0.22
N HIS A 164 19.72 12.56 -1.21
CA HIS A 164 20.48 13.81 -1.13
C HIS A 164 20.04 14.66 0.06
N VAL A 165 18.77 14.59 0.48
CA VAL A 165 18.27 15.29 1.67
C VAL A 165 19.01 14.82 2.93
N TYR A 166 19.22 13.51 3.07
CA TYR A 166 19.94 12.92 4.21
C TYR A 166 21.45 13.13 4.11
N ARG A 167 22.02 12.97 2.92
CA ARG A 167 23.47 13.13 2.69
C ARG A 167 23.93 14.56 2.91
N ASP A 168 23.14 15.53 2.45
CA ASP A 168 23.51 16.95 2.42
C ASP A 168 22.99 17.72 3.66
N GLY A 169 22.32 17.02 4.59
CA GLY A 169 21.80 17.62 5.83
C GLY A 169 20.63 18.59 5.62
N LEU A 170 19.84 18.41 4.56
CA LEU A 170 18.77 19.32 4.16
C LEU A 170 17.39 18.99 4.78
N LEU A 171 17.35 18.30 5.93
CA LEU A 171 16.08 17.85 6.51
C LEU A 171 15.12 19.01 6.82
N GLU A 172 15.64 20.14 7.34
CA GLU A 172 14.82 21.29 7.73
C GLU A 172 14.22 22.05 6.52
N ALA A 173 14.96 22.11 5.41
CA ALA A 173 14.48 22.75 4.17
C ALA A 173 13.44 21.88 3.46
N ALA A 174 13.62 20.56 3.48
CA ALA A 174 12.76 19.64 2.76
C ALA A 174 11.39 19.46 3.44
N THR A 175 11.31 19.64 4.76
CA THR A 175 10.03 19.64 5.49
C THR A 175 9.13 20.84 5.17
N GLN A 176 9.69 21.94 4.63
CA GLN A 176 8.91 23.13 4.24
C GLN A 176 8.33 23.01 2.82
N GLU A 177 8.96 22.25 1.93
CA GLU A 177 8.47 22.03 0.55
C GLU A 177 7.27 21.08 0.49
N ASP A 178 7.24 20.03 1.34
CA ASP A 178 6.11 19.07 1.40
C ASP A 178 4.81 19.71 1.94
N GLU A 179 4.88 20.86 2.65
CA GLU A 179 3.70 21.61 3.11
C GLU A 179 3.10 22.50 2.01
N ASP A 180 3.90 22.94 1.03
CA ASP A 180 3.48 23.88 -0.02
C ASP A 180 2.88 23.15 -1.26
N ASP A 181 3.29 21.89 -1.51
CA ASP A 181 2.69 21.02 -2.55
C ASP A 181 1.28 20.51 -2.20
N GLY A 182 0.76 20.87 -1.02
CA GLY A 182 -0.57 20.51 -0.53
C GLY A 182 -1.69 21.49 -0.87
N ASP A 183 -1.38 22.67 -1.43
CA ASP A 183 -2.35 23.76 -1.64
C ASP A 183 -2.34 24.30 -3.09
N SER A 184 -2.23 23.40 -4.07
CA SER A 184 -2.51 23.70 -5.47
C SER A 184 -3.55 22.73 -6.05
N ASP A 185 -4.81 22.95 -5.68
CA ASP A 185 -6.00 22.89 -6.57
C ASP A 185 -7.27 23.38 -5.85
#